data_AF-D5PGB4-F1
#
_entry.id   AF-D5PGB4-F1
#
_cell.length_a   1.000
_cell.length_b   1.000
_cell.length_c   1.000
_cell.angle_alpha   90.00
_cell.angle_beta   90.00
_cell.angle_gamma   90.00
#
_symmetry.space_group_name_H-M   'P 1'
#
loop_
_entity.id
_entity.type
_entity.pdbx_description
1 polymer ?
#
loop_
_entity_poly.entity_id
_entity_poly.type
_entity_poly.pdbx_seq_one_letter_code
_entity_poly.pdbx_strand_id
1 'polypeptide(L)'
;MMSAPLLRGFPPIVDEHARVLILGSFPSAQSLAVGQYYANPRNAFWPITGELFGFDAAAPYETRLAALRSAGVALWDVLKACRRAGSADSAIEPKSLVPNDFGRLFASHPAITRVYFNGAKAAELYRRLAEADDRVEYRRLPSTSPAHAVRPGVKLAAWREVASIASAAQPGEAGRRNKSAPIASAAQPGEAGRRNKSAPIASAAQPGEAGRRNKSAPIASAAQPGEAGRRNK
;
A
#
# COMPACT_ATOMS: atom_id res chain seq x y z
N MET A 1 -20.54 18.39 27.92
CA MET A 1 -19.46 17.53 27.39
C MET A 1 -18.72 18.31 26.32
N MET A 2 -17.41 18.10 26.13
CA MET A 2 -16.72 18.60 24.93
C MET A 2 -17.16 17.78 23.71
N SER A 3 -17.47 18.43 22.60
CA SER A 3 -17.72 17.75 21.31
C SER A 3 -16.41 17.18 20.75
N ALA A 4 -16.50 16.07 20.01
CA ALA A 4 -15.34 15.41 19.44
C ALA A 4 -14.59 16.34 18.46
N PRO A 5 -13.26 16.20 18.31
CA PRO A 5 -12.47 17.04 17.42
C PRO A 5 -12.94 16.88 15.97
N LEU A 6 -12.98 17.99 15.23
CA LEU A 6 -13.26 17.98 13.80
C LEU A 6 -12.03 17.48 13.05
N LEU A 7 -12.17 16.33 12.38
CA LEU A 7 -11.13 15.68 11.61
C LEU A 7 -11.41 15.85 10.11
N ARG A 8 -10.34 15.89 9.30
CA ARG A 8 -10.41 15.92 7.83
C ARG A 8 -9.84 14.63 7.27
N GLY A 9 -10.43 14.15 6.17
CA GLY A 9 -9.94 13.01 5.40
C GLY A 9 -8.81 13.40 4.46
N PHE A 10 -8.36 12.45 3.65
CA PHE A 10 -7.29 12.64 2.67
C PHE A 10 -7.83 12.95 1.27
N PRO A 11 -7.00 13.53 0.37
CA PRO A 11 -7.29 13.52 -1.07
C PRO A 11 -7.32 12.08 -1.62
N PRO A 12 -8.01 11.83 -2.74
CA PRO A 12 -8.02 10.50 -3.36
C PRO A 12 -6.63 10.15 -3.90
N ILE A 13 -6.21 8.90 -3.75
CA ILE A 13 -5.11 8.35 -4.55
C ILE A 13 -5.73 7.85 -5.84
N VAL A 14 -5.49 8.56 -6.94
CA VAL A 14 -6.10 8.31 -8.25
C VAL A 14 -5.16 8.80 -9.37
N ASP A 15 -5.46 8.39 -10.60
CA ASP A 15 -4.83 8.78 -11.87
C ASP A 15 -5.80 8.49 -13.04
N GLU A 16 -5.37 8.72 -14.27
CA GLU A 16 -6.11 8.44 -15.52
C GLU A 16 -6.28 6.93 -15.84
N HIS A 17 -5.49 6.06 -15.20
CA HIS A 17 -5.55 4.61 -15.37
C HIS A 17 -6.50 3.92 -14.39
N ALA A 18 -6.98 4.64 -13.37
CA ALA A 18 -8.01 4.17 -12.45
C ALA A 18 -9.25 3.62 -13.17
N ARG A 19 -9.64 2.38 -12.83
CA ARG A 19 -10.88 1.69 -13.26
C ARG A 19 -11.73 1.25 -12.07
N VAL A 20 -11.07 1.03 -10.93
CA VAL A 20 -11.65 0.56 -9.67
C VAL A 20 -11.37 1.59 -8.58
N LEU A 21 -12.38 1.93 -7.77
CA LEU A 21 -12.24 2.82 -6.61
C LEU A 21 -12.61 2.07 -5.33
N ILE A 22 -11.70 2.03 -4.35
CA ILE A 22 -11.94 1.42 -3.04
C ILE A 22 -12.23 2.53 -2.02
N LEU A 23 -13.38 2.45 -1.35
CA LEU A 23 -13.86 3.45 -0.41
C LEU A 23 -13.88 2.94 1.03
N GLY A 24 -13.07 3.56 1.89
CA GLY A 24 -13.24 3.49 3.34
C GLY A 24 -14.39 4.37 3.86
N SER A 25 -14.68 4.30 5.16
CA SER A 25 -15.64 5.20 5.81
C SER A 25 -14.99 6.57 6.09
N PHE A 26 -13.90 6.55 6.86
CA PHE A 26 -13.05 7.67 7.20
C PHE A 26 -11.69 7.16 7.74
N PRO A 27 -10.54 7.84 7.52
CA PRO A 27 -9.24 7.33 7.97
C PRO A 27 -9.19 7.06 9.48
N SER A 28 -8.43 6.04 9.91
CA SER A 28 -8.22 5.76 11.34
C SER A 28 -7.39 6.87 12.02
N ALA A 29 -7.42 6.99 13.35
CA ALA A 29 -6.59 7.98 14.05
C ALA A 29 -5.08 7.78 13.77
N GLN A 30 -4.63 6.53 13.64
CA GLN A 30 -3.26 6.23 13.23
C GLN A 30 -2.99 6.63 11.77
N SER A 31 -3.96 6.44 10.87
CA SER A 31 -3.85 6.91 9.48
C SER A 31 -3.65 8.43 9.45
N LEU A 32 -4.53 9.17 10.13
CA LEU A 32 -4.48 10.64 10.24
C LEU A 32 -3.16 11.14 10.84
N ALA A 33 -2.64 10.46 11.87
CA ALA A 33 -1.39 10.84 12.54
C ALA A 33 -0.13 10.70 11.67
N VAL A 34 -0.14 9.84 10.63
CA VAL A 34 1.02 9.62 9.74
C VAL A 34 0.77 10.01 8.28
N GLY A 35 -0.42 10.52 7.95
CA GLY A 35 -0.79 10.94 6.59
C GLY A 35 -1.01 9.81 5.58
N GLN A 36 -1.24 8.56 6.02
CA GLN A 36 -1.29 7.38 5.13
C GLN A 36 -2.60 6.61 5.24
N TYR A 37 -3.15 6.18 4.10
CA TYR A 37 -4.28 5.26 4.06
C TYR A 37 -3.94 3.92 4.73
N TYR A 38 -4.87 3.39 5.52
CA TYR A 38 -4.78 2.08 6.17
C TYR A 38 -3.51 1.84 7.03
N ALA A 39 -2.90 2.89 7.59
CA ALA A 39 -1.60 2.85 8.28
C ALA A 39 -1.52 2.00 9.57
N ASN A 40 -2.63 1.42 10.04
CA ASN A 40 -2.64 0.57 11.23
C ASN A 40 -2.14 -0.84 10.85
N PRO A 41 -1.04 -1.37 11.42
CA PRO A 41 -0.50 -2.68 11.07
C PRO A 41 -1.46 -3.86 11.28
N ARG A 42 -2.51 -3.69 12.09
CA ARG A 42 -3.58 -4.70 12.28
C ARG A 42 -4.71 -4.59 11.25
N ASN A 43 -4.63 -3.66 10.29
CA ASN A 43 -5.57 -3.54 9.19
C ASN A 43 -5.12 -4.47 8.04
N ALA A 44 -6.00 -5.37 7.62
CA ALA A 44 -5.70 -6.37 6.61
C ALA A 44 -5.59 -5.83 5.17
N PHE A 45 -5.75 -4.52 4.95
CA PHE A 45 -5.78 -3.93 3.61
C PHE A 45 -4.48 -4.17 2.82
N TRP A 46 -3.33 -3.85 3.41
CA TRP A 46 -2.03 -4.03 2.74
C TRP A 46 -1.66 -5.51 2.54
N PRO A 47 -1.86 -6.43 3.52
CA PRO A 47 -1.71 -7.87 3.27
C PRO A 47 -2.61 -8.41 2.15
N ILE A 48 -3.89 -8.02 2.12
CA ILE A 48 -4.84 -8.50 1.08
C ILE A 48 -4.46 -7.94 -0.29
N THR A 49 -4.22 -6.63 -0.40
CA THR A 49 -3.87 -6.03 -1.71
C THR A 49 -2.48 -6.45 -2.18
N GLY A 50 -1.53 -6.70 -1.28
CA GLY A 50 -0.24 -7.29 -1.61
C GLY A 50 -0.35 -8.70 -2.22
N GLU A 51 -1.19 -9.58 -1.66
CA GLU A 51 -1.46 -10.90 -2.26
C GLU A 51 -2.18 -10.78 -3.61
N LEU A 52 -3.11 -9.84 -3.77
CA LEU A 52 -3.90 -9.67 -4.99
C LEU A 52 -3.12 -9.04 -6.16
N PHE A 53 -2.14 -8.18 -5.88
CA PHE A 53 -1.42 -7.40 -6.89
C PHE A 53 0.10 -7.64 -6.91
N GLY A 54 0.59 -8.61 -6.13
CA GLY A 54 1.97 -9.09 -6.20
C GLY A 54 3.02 -8.16 -5.59
N PHE A 55 2.70 -7.46 -4.51
CA PHE A 55 3.63 -6.56 -3.81
C PHE A 55 3.74 -6.86 -2.31
N ASP A 56 4.88 -6.49 -1.70
CA ASP A 56 5.08 -6.64 -0.25
C ASP A 56 4.25 -5.61 0.54
N ALA A 57 3.39 -6.10 1.42
CA ALA A 57 2.58 -5.28 2.33
C ALA A 57 3.41 -4.41 3.29
N ALA A 58 4.67 -4.79 3.56
CA ALA A 58 5.62 -4.05 4.39
C ALA A 58 6.49 -3.04 3.60
N ALA A 59 6.38 -3.01 2.26
CA ALA A 59 7.12 -2.06 1.42
C ALA A 59 6.79 -0.58 1.76
N PRO A 60 7.63 0.38 1.35
CA PRO A 60 7.36 1.80 1.52
C PRO A 60 5.98 2.21 1.00
N TYR A 61 5.36 3.20 1.63
CA TYR A 61 3.99 3.62 1.29
C TYR A 61 3.81 3.97 -0.19
N GLU A 62 4.72 4.78 -0.77
CA GLU A 62 4.68 5.11 -2.20
C GLU A 62 4.84 3.90 -3.12
N THR A 63 5.64 2.89 -2.74
CA THR A 63 5.77 1.63 -3.49
C THR A 63 4.44 0.87 -3.53
N ARG A 64 3.70 0.84 -2.41
CA ARG A 64 2.39 0.19 -2.32
C ARG A 64 1.30 1.01 -3.05
N LEU A 65 1.38 2.33 -3.04
CA LEU A 65 0.51 3.18 -3.87
C LEU A 65 0.78 2.99 -5.37
N ALA A 66 2.05 2.92 -5.77
CA ALA A 66 2.43 2.68 -7.16
C ALA A 66 1.91 1.32 -7.67
N ALA A 67 2.03 0.26 -6.87
CA ALA A 67 1.50 -1.06 -7.23
C ALA A 67 -0.03 -1.07 -7.43
N LEU A 68 -0.78 -0.34 -6.58
CA LEU A 68 -2.23 -0.16 -6.76
C LEU A 68 -2.58 0.65 -8.01
N ARG A 69 -1.85 1.73 -8.29
CA ARG A 69 -2.02 2.55 -9.50
C ARG A 69 -1.76 1.77 -10.78
N SER A 70 -0.68 0.98 -10.83
CA SER A 70 -0.39 0.08 -11.96
C SER A 70 -1.44 -1.02 -12.16
N ALA A 71 -2.25 -1.31 -11.14
CA ALA A 71 -3.42 -2.19 -11.23
C ALA A 71 -4.74 -1.43 -11.50
N GLY A 72 -4.71 -0.12 -11.76
CA GLY A 72 -5.90 0.70 -11.99
C GLY A 72 -6.80 0.87 -10.75
N VAL A 73 -6.22 0.75 -9.55
CA VAL A 73 -6.94 0.82 -8.26
C VAL A 73 -6.70 2.17 -7.57
N ALA A 74 -7.77 2.96 -7.49
CA ALA A 74 -7.83 4.21 -6.74
C ALA A 74 -8.32 4.00 -5.30
N LEU A 75 -7.89 4.86 -4.37
CA LEU A 75 -8.29 4.85 -2.95
C LEU A 75 -8.92 6.17 -2.52
N TRP A 76 -10.03 6.11 -1.78
CA TRP A 76 -10.55 7.26 -1.03
C TRP A 76 -11.35 6.82 0.21
N ASP A 77 -11.98 7.77 0.88
CA ASP A 77 -12.97 7.55 1.93
C ASP A 77 -14.28 8.25 1.55
N VAL A 78 -15.40 7.81 2.11
CA VAL A 78 -16.70 8.47 1.89
C VAL A 78 -16.77 9.85 2.51
N LEU A 79 -16.16 10.04 3.69
CA LEU A 79 -16.21 11.32 4.42
C LEU A 79 -14.98 12.20 4.16
N LYS A 80 -15.24 13.42 3.71
CA LYS A 80 -14.28 14.53 3.60
C LYS A 80 -13.90 15.08 4.97
N ALA A 81 -14.87 15.13 5.88
CA ALA A 81 -14.69 15.53 7.27
C ALA A 81 -15.78 14.95 8.17
N CYS A 82 -15.44 14.75 9.44
CA CYS A 82 -16.40 14.46 10.50
C CYS A 82 -15.80 14.77 11.88
N ARG A 83 -16.64 14.86 12.91
CA ARG A 83 -16.21 14.84 14.31
C ARG A 83 -16.22 13.39 14.81
N ARG A 84 -15.08 12.91 15.32
CA ARG A 84 -14.93 11.53 15.82
C ARG A 84 -13.93 11.46 16.97
N ALA A 85 -14.30 10.76 18.04
CA ALA A 85 -13.36 10.37 19.08
C ALA A 85 -12.63 9.06 18.70
N GLY A 86 -11.30 9.05 18.73
CA GLY A 86 -10.50 7.86 18.41
C GLY A 86 -10.67 7.39 16.95
N SER A 87 -10.78 6.07 16.74
CA SER A 87 -10.81 5.43 15.41
C SER A 87 -12.11 4.67 15.07
N ALA A 88 -13.07 4.56 15.99
CA ALA A 88 -14.24 3.71 15.78
C ALA A 88 -15.33 4.43 14.97
N ASP A 89 -15.88 3.76 13.95
CA ASP A 89 -17.01 4.28 13.16
C ASP A 89 -18.24 4.63 14.00
N SER A 90 -18.45 3.93 15.12
CA SER A 90 -19.52 4.18 16.10
C SER A 90 -19.33 5.47 16.90
N ALA A 91 -18.14 6.07 16.88
CA ALA A 91 -17.82 7.32 17.58
C ALA A 91 -17.88 8.55 16.65
N ILE A 92 -18.37 8.41 15.41
CA ILE A 92 -18.57 9.52 14.47
C ILE A 92 -19.88 10.24 14.83
N GLU A 93 -19.83 11.55 15.08
CA GLU A 93 -21.03 12.36 15.40
C GLU A 93 -21.94 12.49 14.16
N PRO A 94 -23.18 11.95 14.13
CA PRO A 94 -23.98 11.86 12.90
C PRO A 94 -24.47 13.19 12.31
N LYS A 95 -24.32 14.30 13.05
CA LYS A 95 -24.61 15.68 12.60
C LYS A 95 -23.40 16.40 11.99
N SER A 96 -22.22 15.77 12.00
CA SER A 96 -20.95 16.36 11.55
C SER A 96 -20.47 15.86 10.18
N LEU A 97 -21.25 14.99 9.53
CA LEU A 97 -20.87 14.24 8.34
C LEU A 97 -20.77 15.17 7.12
N VAL A 98 -19.58 15.28 6.54
CA VAL A 98 -19.37 15.95 5.25
C VAL A 98 -18.85 14.92 4.24
N PRO A 99 -19.60 14.57 3.18
CA PRO A 99 -19.15 13.64 2.16
C PRO A 99 -18.03 14.24 1.30
N ASN A 100 -17.31 13.36 0.61
CA ASN A 100 -16.42 13.72 -0.49
C ASN A 100 -17.21 14.02 -1.78
N ASP A 101 -16.58 14.76 -2.69
CA ASP A 101 -17.18 15.21 -3.95
C ASP A 101 -17.03 14.11 -5.03
N PHE A 102 -17.99 13.20 -5.04
CA PHE A 102 -18.02 12.05 -5.95
C PHE A 102 -18.40 12.43 -7.39
N GLY A 103 -19.30 13.40 -7.57
CA GLY A 103 -19.65 13.90 -8.90
C GLY A 103 -18.44 14.47 -9.64
N ARG A 104 -17.64 15.31 -8.96
CA ARG A 104 -16.37 15.79 -9.54
C ARG A 104 -15.38 14.67 -9.82
N LEU A 105 -15.31 13.64 -8.97
CA LEU A 105 -14.40 12.51 -9.18
C LEU A 105 -14.77 11.71 -10.44
N PHE A 106 -16.04 11.30 -10.59
CA PHE A 106 -16.48 10.50 -11.74
C PHE A 106 -16.60 11.31 -13.05
N ALA A 107 -16.69 12.64 -12.97
CA ALA A 107 -16.50 13.52 -14.10
C ALA A 107 -15.02 13.62 -14.53
N SER A 108 -14.09 13.65 -13.56
CA SER A 108 -12.64 13.76 -13.84
C SER A 108 -11.99 12.43 -14.24
N HIS A 109 -12.51 11.31 -13.72
CA HIS A 109 -12.01 9.95 -13.96
C HIS A 109 -13.14 9.04 -14.48
N PRO A 110 -13.71 9.31 -15.68
CA PRO A 110 -14.91 8.63 -16.19
C PRO A 110 -14.71 7.15 -16.52
N ALA A 111 -13.48 6.66 -16.47
CA ALA A 111 -13.15 5.24 -16.64
C ALA A 111 -13.26 4.43 -15.32
N ILE A 112 -13.45 5.08 -14.18
CA ILE A 112 -13.83 4.40 -12.93
C ILE A 112 -15.27 3.91 -13.09
N THR A 113 -15.43 2.60 -13.23
CA THR A 113 -16.74 1.95 -13.44
C THR A 113 -17.07 0.93 -12.35
N ARG A 114 -16.19 0.75 -11.35
CA ARG A 114 -16.42 -0.09 -10.17
C ARG A 114 -16.05 0.61 -8.88
N VAL A 115 -16.95 0.55 -7.89
CA VAL A 115 -16.72 1.04 -6.53
C VAL A 115 -16.88 -0.09 -5.53
N TYR A 116 -15.84 -0.32 -4.73
CA TYR A 116 -15.84 -1.31 -3.64
C TYR A 116 -15.81 -0.62 -2.28
N PHE A 117 -16.90 -0.76 -1.52
CA PHE A 117 -16.97 -0.30 -0.14
C PHE A 117 -16.22 -1.25 0.80
N ASN A 118 -15.23 -0.73 1.53
CA ASN A 118 -14.44 -1.46 2.52
C ASN A 118 -15.21 -1.63 3.85
N GLY A 119 -16.32 -2.37 3.79
CA GLY A 119 -17.21 -2.63 4.92
C GLY A 119 -18.56 -1.92 4.86
N ALA A 120 -19.42 -2.25 5.82
CA ALA A 120 -20.80 -1.78 5.86
C ALA A 120 -20.94 -0.26 6.05
N LYS A 121 -20.11 0.36 6.90
CA LYS A 121 -20.23 1.80 7.20
C LYS A 121 -19.95 2.67 5.98
N ALA A 122 -18.98 2.31 5.13
CA ALA A 122 -18.73 3.02 3.87
C ALA A 122 -19.96 2.95 2.93
N ALA A 123 -20.51 1.75 2.71
CA ALA A 123 -21.71 1.57 1.88
C ALA A 123 -22.97 2.29 2.42
N GLU A 124 -23.12 2.34 3.74
CA GLU A 124 -24.20 3.06 4.45
C GLU A 124 -24.05 4.58 4.28
N LEU A 125 -22.86 5.12 4.55
CA LEU A 125 -22.58 6.56 4.44
C LEU A 125 -22.71 7.04 3.00
N TYR A 126 -22.22 6.27 2.01
CA TYR A 126 -22.30 6.66 0.61
C TYR A 126 -23.77 6.80 0.20
N ARG A 127 -24.57 5.73 0.39
CA ARG A 127 -26.00 5.71 0.03
C ARG A 127 -26.83 6.81 0.70
N ARG A 128 -26.36 7.35 1.84
CA ARG A 128 -27.04 8.42 2.59
C ARG A 128 -26.59 9.82 2.21
N LEU A 129 -25.37 10.00 1.68
CA LEU A 129 -24.71 11.31 1.58
C LEU A 129 -24.17 11.64 0.18
N ALA A 130 -24.12 10.67 -0.73
CA ALA A 130 -23.61 10.81 -2.08
C ALA A 130 -24.61 10.25 -3.09
N GLU A 131 -24.71 10.91 -4.24
CA GLU A 131 -25.49 10.43 -5.38
C GLU A 131 -24.77 9.25 -6.04
N ALA A 132 -25.54 8.34 -6.64
CA ALA A 132 -24.98 7.24 -7.43
C ALA A 132 -24.74 7.73 -8.87
N ASP A 133 -23.67 7.26 -9.49
CA ASP A 133 -23.43 7.42 -10.92
C ASP A 133 -23.86 6.13 -11.63
N ASP A 134 -24.84 6.21 -12.53
CA ASP A 134 -25.44 5.04 -13.18
C ASP A 134 -24.44 4.23 -14.04
N ARG A 135 -23.27 4.81 -14.35
CA ARG A 135 -22.16 4.14 -15.07
C ARG A 135 -21.32 3.24 -14.15
N VAL A 136 -21.50 3.34 -12.84
CA VAL A 136 -20.67 2.72 -11.80
C VAL A 136 -21.43 1.58 -11.13
N GLU A 137 -20.88 0.36 -11.17
CA GLU A 137 -21.41 -0.73 -10.36
C GLU A 137 -20.77 -0.71 -8.95
N TYR A 138 -21.63 -0.69 -7.94
CA TYR A 138 -21.27 -0.54 -6.52
C TYR A 138 -21.39 -1.87 -5.77
N ARG A 139 -20.30 -2.33 -5.12
CA ARG A 139 -20.28 -3.56 -4.32
C ARG A 139 -19.70 -3.34 -2.93
N ARG A 140 -20.09 -4.17 -1.96
CA ARG A 140 -19.64 -4.08 -0.55
C ARG A 140 -18.81 -5.30 -0.17
N LEU A 141 -17.54 -5.07 0.18
CA LEU A 141 -16.62 -6.09 0.66
C LEU A 141 -16.63 -6.20 2.20
N PRO A 142 -16.15 -7.33 2.78
CA PRO A 142 -15.83 -7.42 4.21
C PRO A 142 -14.78 -6.38 4.61
N SER A 143 -14.94 -5.72 5.75
CA SER A 143 -14.00 -4.65 6.13
C SER A 143 -12.61 -5.19 6.48
N THR A 144 -11.56 -4.53 6.01
CA THR A 144 -10.17 -4.87 6.34
C THR A 144 -9.78 -4.48 7.76
N SER A 145 -10.58 -3.63 8.43
CA SER A 145 -10.38 -3.21 9.81
C SER A 145 -10.26 -4.39 10.79
N PRO A 146 -9.38 -4.32 11.82
CA PRO A 146 -9.29 -5.34 12.86
C PRO A 146 -10.57 -5.46 13.71
N ALA A 147 -11.43 -4.42 13.73
CA ALA A 147 -12.73 -4.48 14.39
C ALA A 147 -13.72 -5.44 13.70
N HIS A 148 -13.48 -5.77 12.42
CA HIS A 148 -14.25 -6.77 11.69
C HIS A 148 -13.55 -8.14 11.79
N ALA A 149 -13.80 -8.84 12.90
CA ALA A 149 -13.19 -10.12 13.22
C ALA A 149 -13.82 -11.27 12.40
N VAL A 150 -13.24 -11.55 11.24
CA VAL A 150 -13.50 -12.76 10.42
C VAL A 150 -12.18 -13.36 9.96
N ARG A 151 -12.15 -14.67 9.68
CA ARG A 151 -10.94 -15.41 9.29
C ARG A 151 -10.26 -14.75 8.06
N PRO A 152 -8.92 -14.57 8.03
CA PRO A 152 -8.25 -13.81 6.97
C PRO A 152 -8.59 -14.26 5.54
N GLY A 153 -8.60 -15.58 5.30
CA GLY A 153 -8.96 -16.17 4.01
C GLY A 153 -10.38 -15.83 3.52
N VAL A 154 -11.31 -15.51 4.42
CA VAL A 154 -12.68 -15.08 4.06
C VAL A 154 -12.69 -13.64 3.55
N LYS A 155 -11.85 -12.75 4.14
CA LYS A 155 -11.68 -11.39 3.60
C LYS A 155 -11.04 -11.45 2.22
N LEU A 156 -9.90 -12.14 2.12
CA LEU A 156 -9.16 -12.36 0.88
C LEU A 156 -10.06 -12.92 -0.24
N ALA A 157 -10.80 -13.99 0.02
CA ALA A 157 -11.66 -14.63 -0.98
C ALA A 157 -12.72 -13.67 -1.56
N ALA A 158 -13.34 -12.83 -0.71
CA ALA A 158 -14.28 -11.81 -1.16
C ALA A 158 -13.59 -10.65 -1.91
N TRP A 159 -12.35 -10.31 -1.54
CA TRP A 159 -11.58 -9.24 -2.17
C TRP A 159 -10.94 -9.63 -3.52
N ARG A 160 -10.88 -10.92 -3.87
CA ARG A 160 -10.36 -11.39 -5.18
C ARG A 160 -11.12 -10.83 -6.39
N GLU A 161 -12.38 -10.42 -6.21
CA GLU A 161 -13.15 -9.78 -7.26
C GLU A 161 -12.49 -8.48 -7.77
N VAL A 162 -11.90 -7.69 -6.87
CA VAL A 162 -11.19 -6.44 -7.19
C VAL A 162 -10.08 -6.68 -8.23
N ALA A 163 -9.34 -7.78 -8.08
CA ALA A 163 -8.26 -8.16 -9.00
C ALA A 163 -8.76 -8.58 -10.39
N SER A 164 -9.94 -9.22 -10.47
CA SER A 164 -10.52 -9.66 -11.75
C SER A 164 -10.90 -8.48 -12.66
N ILE A 165 -11.33 -7.35 -12.10
CA ILE A 165 -11.62 -6.13 -12.88
C ILE A 165 -10.34 -5.36 -13.19
N ALA A 166 -9.46 -5.20 -12.19
CA ALA A 166 -8.16 -4.53 -12.33
C ALA A 166 -7.31 -5.13 -13.47
N SER A 167 -7.22 -6.46 -13.53
CA SER A 167 -6.35 -7.16 -14.50
C SER A 167 -6.94 -7.23 -15.92
N ALA A 168 -8.25 -7.05 -16.10
CA ALA A 168 -8.92 -7.24 -17.40
C ALA A 168 -8.65 -6.12 -18.43
N ALA A 169 -7.90 -5.08 -18.05
CA ALA A 169 -7.69 -3.87 -18.85
C ALA A 169 -6.23 -3.63 -19.29
N GLN A 170 -5.34 -4.63 -19.17
CA GLN A 170 -3.95 -4.55 -19.64
C GLN A 170 -3.89 -4.61 -21.19
N PRO A 171 -3.39 -3.56 -21.88
CA PRO A 171 -2.91 -3.70 -23.25
C PRO A 171 -1.62 -4.53 -23.20
N GLY A 172 -1.53 -5.60 -23.98
CA GLY A 172 -0.49 -6.62 -23.78
C GLY A 172 0.94 -6.13 -24.04
N GLU A 173 1.79 -6.15 -23.02
CA GLU A 173 3.24 -5.96 -23.20
C GLU A 173 3.94 -7.30 -23.45
N ALA A 174 4.54 -7.44 -24.63
CA ALA A 174 5.09 -8.70 -25.11
C ALA A 174 6.52 -8.97 -24.62
N GLY A 175 6.61 -9.69 -23.50
CA GLY A 175 7.65 -10.69 -23.27
C GLY A 175 9.06 -10.23 -22.90
N ARG A 176 9.53 -10.69 -21.73
CA ARG A 176 10.94 -11.11 -21.52
C ARG A 176 11.05 -12.20 -20.44
N ARG A 177 10.68 -13.44 -20.81
CA ARG A 177 11.14 -14.63 -20.08
C ARG A 177 12.63 -14.83 -20.39
N ASN A 178 13.51 -14.53 -19.45
CA ASN A 178 14.92 -14.92 -19.56
C ASN A 178 15.19 -16.11 -18.62
N LYS A 179 15.40 -17.30 -19.20
CA LYS A 179 15.96 -18.46 -18.51
C LYS A 179 17.16 -18.96 -19.31
N SER A 180 18.32 -18.90 -18.66
CA SER A 180 19.58 -19.60 -18.87
C SER A 180 19.69 -20.52 -20.11
N ALA A 181 20.55 -20.10 -21.07
CA ALA A 181 21.71 -20.79 -21.67
C ALA A 181 21.69 -22.31 -21.98
N PRO A 182 22.65 -22.84 -22.79
CA PRO A 182 23.58 -22.20 -23.73
C PRO A 182 23.34 -22.71 -25.19
N ILE A 183 24.11 -22.19 -26.16
CA ILE A 183 24.31 -22.84 -27.48
C ILE A 183 25.81 -22.84 -27.78
N ALA A 184 26.31 -23.93 -28.34
CA ALA A 184 27.70 -24.12 -28.76
C ALA A 184 27.76 -24.63 -30.22
N SER A 185 28.98 -24.70 -30.78
CA SER A 185 29.31 -25.20 -32.14
C SER A 185 29.01 -24.22 -33.30
N ALA A 186 29.80 -24.12 -34.38
CA ALA A 186 31.24 -24.34 -34.60
C ALA A 186 31.64 -23.82 -36.02
N ALA A 187 32.93 -23.49 -36.21
CA ALA A 187 33.64 -23.39 -37.52
C ALA A 187 33.17 -22.33 -38.55
N GLN A 188 33.98 -21.81 -39.49
CA GLN A 188 35.45 -21.69 -39.64
C GLN A 188 35.78 -20.44 -40.54
N PRO A 189 37.05 -20.06 -40.83
CA PRO A 189 37.42 -18.66 -41.17
C PRO A 189 37.50 -18.30 -42.67
N GLY A 190 37.62 -16.99 -42.96
CA GLY A 190 37.85 -16.42 -44.30
C GLY A 190 38.50 -15.02 -44.34
N GLU A 191 39.84 -15.00 -44.33
CA GLU A 191 40.83 -14.04 -44.89
C GLU A 191 40.75 -12.47 -44.87
N ALA A 192 41.97 -11.88 -44.84
CA ALA A 192 42.43 -10.58 -45.36
C ALA A 192 41.93 -9.23 -44.76
N GLY A 193 42.86 -8.32 -44.35
CA GLY A 193 42.43 -7.02 -43.78
C GLY A 193 43.42 -5.85 -43.51
N ARG A 194 44.73 -5.92 -43.80
CA ARG A 194 45.73 -4.79 -43.71
C ARG A 194 46.12 -4.28 -42.29
N ARG A 195 47.18 -3.45 -42.29
CA ARG A 195 47.91 -2.81 -41.16
C ARG A 195 47.39 -1.34 -41.00
N ASN A 196 47.71 -0.49 -40.00
CA ASN A 196 48.93 -0.33 -39.19
C ASN A 196 48.75 0.74 -38.05
N LYS A 197 49.72 0.80 -37.12
CA LYS A 197 50.18 1.92 -36.24
C LYS A 197 49.56 2.16 -34.84
N SER A 198 50.45 2.68 -33.97
CA SER A 198 50.23 3.55 -32.77
C SER A 198 49.97 2.92 -31.39
N ALA A 199 51.06 2.40 -30.79
CA ALA A 199 51.67 2.75 -29.48
C ALA A 199 50.81 3.01 -28.18
N PRO A 200 51.37 2.75 -26.97
CA PRO A 200 50.59 2.50 -25.75
C PRO A 200 50.70 3.54 -24.62
N ILE A 201 49.79 3.49 -23.63
CA ILE A 201 49.95 4.16 -22.32
C ILE A 201 49.41 3.27 -21.16
N ALA A 202 50.25 3.09 -20.13
CA ALA A 202 49.99 2.67 -18.74
C ALA A 202 49.30 1.31 -18.44
N SER A 203 49.70 0.70 -17.32
CA SER A 203 49.18 -0.58 -16.79
C SER A 203 49.28 -0.62 -15.25
N ALA A 204 48.54 -1.54 -14.64
CA ALA A 204 48.63 -2.02 -13.25
C ALA A 204 48.46 -1.01 -12.12
N ALA A 205 47.30 -1.07 -11.45
CA ALA A 205 47.17 -0.69 -10.04
C ALA A 205 47.71 -1.82 -9.13
N GLN A 206 48.16 -1.47 -7.92
CA GLN A 206 48.76 -2.42 -6.97
C GLN A 206 47.71 -3.25 -6.19
N PRO A 207 48.05 -4.47 -5.73
CA PRO A 207 47.20 -5.29 -4.87
C PRO A 207 47.18 -4.78 -3.41
N GLY A 208 46.14 -5.15 -2.67
CA GLY A 208 46.05 -4.92 -1.21
C GLY A 208 46.59 -6.10 -0.38
N GLU A 209 47.01 -5.81 0.85
CA GLU A 209 47.49 -6.80 1.84
C GLU A 209 46.81 -6.60 3.21
N ALA A 210 46.94 -7.55 4.14
CA ALA A 210 46.07 -7.67 5.32
C ALA A 210 46.80 -7.64 6.68
N GLY A 211 46.16 -7.06 7.70
CA GLY A 211 46.52 -7.15 9.12
C GLY A 211 45.28 -6.94 10.01
N ARG A 212 44.75 -7.95 10.71
CA ARG A 212 45.21 -8.60 11.98
C ARG A 212 44.90 -7.80 13.26
N ARG A 213 43.85 -8.25 14.00
CA ARG A 213 43.71 -8.40 15.49
C ARG A 213 43.94 -7.13 16.37
N ASN A 214 43.35 -6.96 17.55
CA ASN A 214 43.16 -7.95 18.62
C ASN A 214 42.08 -7.54 19.68
N LYS A 215 41.73 -8.51 20.54
CA LYS A 215 40.83 -8.54 21.71
C LYS A 215 40.76 -7.29 22.62
N SER A 216 39.62 -7.10 23.32
CA SER A 216 39.54 -7.08 24.81
C SER A 216 38.10 -7.07 25.40
N ALA A 217 37.94 -7.65 26.59
CA ALA A 217 36.79 -7.73 27.54
C ALA A 217 37.38 -8.23 28.90
N PRO A 218 36.66 -8.45 30.05
CA PRO A 218 35.25 -8.21 30.47
C PRO A 218 35.08 -6.91 31.32
N ILE A 219 34.34 -6.68 32.45
CA ILE A 219 33.62 -7.46 33.51
C ILE A 219 32.57 -6.60 34.28
N ALA A 220 31.75 -7.26 35.13
CA ALA A 220 31.14 -6.77 36.41
C ALA A 220 29.99 -5.72 36.38
N SER A 221 29.05 -5.65 37.36
CA SER A 221 28.56 -6.59 38.40
C SER A 221 27.24 -6.08 39.07
N ALA A 222 26.50 -6.98 39.75
CA ALA A 222 25.44 -6.77 40.78
C ALA A 222 24.13 -5.99 40.38
N ALA A 223 22.90 -6.23 40.88
CA ALA A 223 22.30 -6.91 42.06
C ALA A 223 22.29 -6.08 43.38
N GLN A 224 21.25 -6.02 44.24
CA GLN A 224 19.80 -6.28 44.09
C GLN A 224 18.97 -5.39 45.12
N PRO A 225 18.00 -5.79 45.99
CA PRO A 225 16.81 -4.94 46.22
C PRO A 225 16.55 -4.39 47.65
N GLY A 226 15.57 -3.49 47.77
CA GLY A 226 14.90 -3.02 49.01
C GLY A 226 13.92 -1.87 48.69
N GLU A 227 12.90 -1.52 49.49
CA GLU A 227 12.31 -2.12 50.70
C GLU A 227 10.81 -1.69 50.81
N ALA A 228 10.01 -2.26 51.71
CA ALA A 228 8.57 -1.98 51.84
C ALA A 228 8.22 -0.89 52.88
N GLY A 229 7.44 0.13 52.50
CA GLY A 229 7.04 1.27 53.35
C GLY A 229 5.54 1.39 53.61
N ARG A 230 5.14 1.22 54.87
CA ARG A 230 3.76 1.08 55.41
C ARG A 230 2.73 2.17 55.06
N ARG A 231 1.44 1.78 55.16
CA ARG A 231 0.24 2.63 55.29
C ARG A 231 0.39 3.70 56.38
N ASN A 232 -0.33 4.82 56.24
CA ASN A 232 -1.30 5.24 57.26
C ASN A 232 -2.31 6.30 56.77
N LYS A 233 -3.56 6.16 57.23
CA LYS A 233 -4.73 7.06 57.13
C LYS A 233 -4.90 7.83 55.81
#